data_AF-A0A7C3ITU4-F1
#
_entry.id   AF-A0A7C3ITU4-F1
#
_cell.length_a   1.000
_cell.length_b   1.000
_cell.length_c   1.000
_cell.angle_alpha   90.00
_cell.angle_beta   90.00
_cell.angle_gamma   90.00
#
_symmetry.space_group_name_H-M   'P 1'
#
loop_
_entity.id
_entity.type
_entity.pdbx_description
1 polymer ?
#
loop_
_entity_poly.entity_id
_entity_poly.type
_entity_poly.pdbx_seq_one_letter_code
_entity_poly.pdbx_strand_id
1 'polypeptide(L)'
;MNIRMKTEEQILAEHLVVAAAGFAALKRITDFCCIGCGLCASVCPENAITIDETLKKPVLNGTCRNCGFCYLACPRSFLPLSKIRERYFGAEQGEEQQRLGKFVDLFVARSRIEHIYQNGTPGGTTTALVYFLLENGYVEAALLT
;
A
#
# COMPACT_ATOMS: atom_id res chain seq x y z
N MET A 1 34.57 10.09 -4.88
CA MET A 1 33.51 10.85 -4.20
C MET A 1 32.70 9.84 -3.38
N ASN A 2 33.00 9.69 -2.09
CA ASN A 2 32.33 8.68 -1.25
C ASN A 2 30.95 9.18 -0.86
N ILE A 3 29.91 8.74 -1.58
CA ILE A 3 28.53 8.98 -1.20
C ILE A 3 28.22 8.00 -0.06
N ARG A 4 28.21 8.48 1.18
CA ARG A 4 27.75 7.68 2.32
C ARG A 4 26.24 7.50 2.20
N MET A 5 25.80 6.28 1.93
CA MET A 5 24.37 5.96 1.91
C MET A 5 23.78 6.15 3.30
N LYS A 6 22.59 6.77 3.37
CA LYS A 6 21.84 6.95 4.62
C LYS A 6 21.23 5.61 5.04
N THR A 7 21.15 5.37 6.35
CA THR A 7 20.39 4.22 6.88
C THR A 7 18.89 4.45 6.75
N GLU A 8 18.08 3.39 6.90
CA GLU A 8 16.63 3.49 6.83
C GLU A 8 16.09 4.43 7.93
N GLU A 9 16.68 4.41 9.13
CA GLU A 9 16.35 5.33 10.23
C GLU A 9 16.61 6.79 9.87
N GLN A 10 17.75 7.06 9.22
CA GLN A 10 18.10 8.42 8.80
C GLN A 10 17.14 8.95 7.74
N ILE A 11 16.76 8.09 6.78
CA ILE A 11 15.77 8.45 5.76
C ILE A 11 14.41 8.67 6.42
N LEU A 12 13.98 7.80 7.33
CA LEU A 12 12.71 7.95 8.03
C LEU A 12 12.64 9.27 8.81
N ALA A 13 13.72 9.64 9.51
CA ALA A 13 13.80 10.91 10.23
C ALA A 13 13.63 12.13 9.30
N GLU A 14 14.24 12.11 8.12
CA GLU A 14 14.07 13.16 7.12
C GLU A 14 12.63 13.23 6.60
N HIS A 15 12.01 12.08 6.34
CA HIS A 15 10.62 12.01 5.90
C HIS A 15 9.63 12.50 6.97
N LEU A 16 9.93 12.32 8.26
CA LEU A 16 9.12 12.89 9.34
C LEU A 16 9.18 14.42 9.36
N VAL A 17 10.36 15.01 9.08
CA VAL A 17 10.49 16.47 8.94
C VAL A 17 9.68 16.99 7.75
N VAL A 18 9.75 16.30 6.61
CA VAL A 18 8.96 16.67 5.42
C VAL A 18 7.45 16.53 5.69
N ALA A 19 7.03 15.47 6.38
CA ALA A 19 5.64 15.21 6.69
C ALA A 19 4.98 16.33 7.51
N ALA A 20 5.75 17.08 8.32
CA ALA A 20 5.24 18.21 9.09
C ALA A 20 4.63 19.33 8.23
N ALA A 21 4.95 19.40 6.93
CA ALA A 21 4.29 20.31 6.00
C ALA A 21 2.91 19.81 5.52
N GLY A 22 2.42 18.68 6.04
CA GLY A 22 1.07 18.20 5.82
C GLY A 22 0.73 17.93 4.35
N PHE A 23 -0.42 18.44 3.92
CA PHE A 23 -0.88 18.27 2.54
C PHE A 23 0.08 18.89 1.51
N ALA A 24 0.80 19.96 1.87
CA ALA A 24 1.78 20.58 0.97
C ALA A 24 2.95 19.64 0.66
N ALA A 25 3.36 18.79 1.62
CA ALA A 25 4.35 17.74 1.38
C ALA A 25 3.82 16.67 0.41
N LEU A 26 2.58 16.22 0.61
CA LEU A 26 1.93 15.25 -0.28
C LEU A 26 1.81 15.79 -1.71
N LYS A 27 1.47 17.07 -1.87
CA LYS A 27 1.27 17.70 -3.18
C LYS A 27 2.51 17.55 -4.09
N ARG A 28 3.72 17.63 -3.51
CA ARG A 28 4.98 17.42 -4.24
C ARG A 28 5.10 16.02 -4.84
N ILE A 29 4.46 15.02 -4.25
CA ILE A 29 4.40 13.65 -4.79
C ILE A 29 3.26 13.55 -5.82
N THR A 30 2.11 14.15 -5.49
CA THR A 30 0.90 14.10 -6.30
C THR A 30 1.12 14.61 -7.73
N ASP A 31 1.99 15.60 -7.90
CA ASP A 31 2.25 16.21 -9.19
C ASP A 31 2.99 15.28 -10.17
N PHE A 32 3.80 14.33 -9.67
CA PHE A 32 4.70 13.52 -10.52
C PHE A 32 4.39 12.02 -10.55
N CYS A 33 3.93 11.43 -9.44
CA CYS A 33 3.86 9.97 -9.34
C CYS A 33 2.62 9.44 -8.59
N CYS A 34 1.58 10.27 -8.47
CA CYS A 34 0.29 9.83 -7.95
C CYS A 34 -0.34 8.76 -8.85
N ILE A 35 -0.96 7.76 -8.24
CA ILE A 35 -1.75 6.73 -8.94
C ILE A 35 -3.23 6.75 -8.56
N GLY A 36 -3.68 7.77 -7.81
CA GLY A 36 -5.08 7.91 -7.42
C GLY A 36 -5.60 6.86 -6.43
N CYS A 37 -4.75 6.20 -5.64
CA CYS A 37 -5.14 5.08 -4.77
C CYS A 37 -6.06 5.44 -3.58
N GLY A 38 -6.31 6.73 -3.31
CA GLY A 38 -7.23 7.14 -2.24
C GLY A 38 -6.70 7.07 -0.80
N LEU A 39 -5.54 6.47 -0.56
CA LEU A 39 -5.05 6.25 0.81
C LEU A 39 -4.89 7.55 1.61
N CYS A 40 -4.42 8.62 0.97
CA CYS A 40 -4.30 9.94 1.59
C CYS A 40 -5.64 10.52 2.10
N ALA A 41 -6.74 10.24 1.41
CA ALA A 41 -8.09 10.62 1.85
C ALA A 41 -8.51 9.76 3.05
N SER A 42 -8.31 8.44 2.96
CA SER A 42 -8.69 7.49 4.01
C SER A 42 -7.97 7.71 5.34
N VAL A 43 -6.68 8.10 5.32
CA VAL A 43 -5.91 8.31 6.57
C VAL A 43 -6.05 9.71 7.16
N CYS A 44 -6.80 10.62 6.52
CA CYS A 44 -6.93 11.99 6.99
C CYS A 44 -7.89 12.05 8.18
N PRO A 45 -7.43 12.35 9.42
CA PRO A 45 -8.31 12.35 10.59
C PRO A 45 -9.36 13.47 10.55
N GLU A 46 -9.09 14.53 9.78
CA GLU A 46 -9.99 15.68 9.61
C GLU A 46 -10.95 15.51 8.43
N ASN A 47 -10.86 14.40 7.68
CA ASN A 47 -11.58 14.20 6.42
C ASN A 47 -11.40 15.38 5.43
N ALA A 48 -10.25 16.05 5.48
CA ALA A 48 -9.98 17.27 4.72
C ALA A 48 -9.58 17.01 3.25
N ILE A 49 -9.34 15.75 2.88
CA ILE A 49 -8.83 15.34 1.58
C ILE A 49 -9.87 14.46 0.88
N THR A 50 -10.18 14.76 -0.38
CA THR A 50 -10.98 13.90 -1.26
C THR A 50 -10.20 13.58 -2.53
N ILE A 51 -10.57 12.53 -3.26
CA ILE A 51 -10.01 12.25 -4.58
C ILE A 51 -10.90 12.91 -5.63
N ASP A 52 -10.32 13.82 -6.40
CA ASP A 52 -11.00 14.42 -7.55
C ASP A 52 -11.27 13.36 -8.62
N GLU A 53 -12.53 13.25 -9.06
CA GLU A 53 -12.95 12.20 -9.99
C GLU A 53 -12.37 12.37 -11.39
N THR A 54 -12.05 13.60 -11.80
CA THR A 54 -11.57 13.93 -13.14
C THR A 54 -10.05 13.79 -13.21
N LEU A 55 -9.35 14.39 -12.25
CA LEU A 55 -7.89 14.39 -12.17
C LEU A 55 -7.34 13.09 -11.58
N LYS A 56 -8.18 12.29 -10.91
CA LYS A 56 -7.79 11.09 -10.13
C LYS A 56 -6.66 11.41 -9.14
N LYS A 57 -6.72 12.60 -8.54
CA LYS A 57 -5.70 13.15 -7.62
C LYS A 57 -6.34 13.67 -6.35
N PRO A 58 -5.62 13.64 -5.21
CA PRO A 58 -6.13 14.22 -3.98
C PRO A 58 -6.23 15.75 -4.08
N VAL A 59 -7.34 16.28 -3.58
CA VAL A 59 -7.61 17.71 -3.41
C VAL A 59 -7.93 17.99 -1.94
N LEU A 60 -7.57 19.18 -1.48
CA LEU A 60 -7.85 19.62 -0.12
C LEU A 60 -9.15 20.43 -0.11
N ASN A 61 -10.20 19.85 0.47
CA ASN A 61 -11.54 20.43 0.52
C ASN A 61 -11.99 20.81 1.95
N GLY A 62 -11.22 20.45 2.97
CA GLY A 62 -11.46 20.80 4.37
C GLY A 62 -10.27 21.47 5.04
N THR A 63 -10.34 21.64 6.36
CA THR A 63 -9.28 22.25 7.14
C THR A 63 -8.15 21.25 7.43
N CYS A 64 -6.96 21.49 6.88
CA CYS A 64 -5.77 20.69 7.18
C CYS A 64 -5.12 21.14 8.49
N ARG A 65 -4.87 20.20 9.42
CA ARG A 65 -4.08 20.43 10.64
C ARG A 65 -2.58 20.14 10.50
N ASN A 66 -2.11 19.88 9.28
CA ASN A 66 -0.71 19.56 8.98
C ASN A 66 -0.13 18.37 9.77
N CYS A 67 -0.93 17.34 10.07
CA CYS A 67 -0.46 16.16 10.79
C CYS A 67 0.49 15.24 9.98
N GLY A 68 0.57 15.40 8.66
CA GLY A 68 1.51 14.67 7.81
C GLY A 68 1.16 13.21 7.47
N PHE A 69 0.10 12.64 8.05
CA PHE A 69 -0.28 11.24 7.80
C PHE A 69 -0.53 10.93 6.32
N CYS A 70 -1.14 11.86 5.59
CA CYS A 70 -1.39 11.70 4.16
C CYS A 70 -0.09 11.53 3.34
N TYR A 71 1.00 12.18 3.76
CA TYR A 71 2.33 12.02 3.15
C TYR A 71 2.96 10.70 3.58
N LEU A 72 3.01 10.40 4.88
CA LEU A 72 3.64 9.19 5.43
C LEU A 72 2.98 7.89 4.96
N ALA A 73 1.66 7.91 4.76
CA ALA A 73 0.93 6.77 4.24
C ALA A 73 1.14 6.59 2.72
N CYS A 74 1.58 7.61 1.99
CA CYS A 74 1.72 7.52 0.55
C CYS A 74 2.85 6.54 0.18
N PRO A 75 2.56 5.43 -0.53
CA PRO A 75 3.57 4.44 -0.92
C PRO A 75 4.58 4.98 -1.95
N ARG A 76 4.30 6.18 -2.50
CA ARG A 76 5.17 6.90 -3.43
C ARG A 76 6.07 7.93 -2.74
N SER A 77 5.98 8.06 -1.41
CA SER A 77 6.88 8.87 -0.58
C SER A 77 8.11 8.03 -0.20
N PHE A 78 8.18 7.58 1.05
CA PHE A 78 9.10 6.60 1.57
C PHE A 78 8.32 5.55 2.34
N LEU A 79 8.65 4.29 2.10
CA LEU A 79 8.03 3.15 2.76
C LEU A 79 9.15 2.37 3.48
N PRO A 80 9.17 2.35 4.83
CA PRO A 80 10.21 1.65 5.61
C PRO A 80 9.97 0.13 5.55
N LEU A 81 10.25 -0.45 4.38
CA LEU A 81 9.91 -1.84 4.06
C LEU A 81 10.60 -2.82 5.02
N SER A 82 11.84 -2.55 5.45
CA SER A 82 12.51 -3.47 6.38
C SER A 82 11.81 -3.51 7.74
N LYS A 83 11.43 -2.36 8.30
CA LYS A 83 10.64 -2.29 9.55
C LYS A 83 9.27 -2.94 9.42
N ILE A 84 8.59 -2.74 8.29
CA ILE A 84 7.30 -3.38 8.02
C ILE A 84 7.47 -4.91 7.96
N ARG A 85 8.49 -5.39 7.24
CA ARG A 85 8.77 -6.82 7.13
C ARG A 85 9.11 -7.42 8.49
N GLU A 86 9.97 -6.77 9.27
CA GLU A 86 10.32 -7.21 10.61
C GLU A 86 9.08 -7.30 11.52
N ARG A 87 8.20 -6.29 11.49
CA ARG A 87 6.98 -6.27 12.30
C ARG A 87 6.02 -7.41 11.99
N TYR A 88 5.78 -7.70 10.71
CA TYR A 88 4.76 -8.68 10.31
C TYR A 88 5.30 -10.08 10.07
N PHE A 89 6.57 -10.20 9.70
CA PHE A 89 7.18 -11.47 9.30
C PHE A 89 8.42 -11.84 10.12
N GLY A 90 8.88 -11.00 11.07
CA GLY A 90 10.08 -11.22 11.88
C GLY A 90 11.38 -10.84 11.15
N ALA A 91 12.50 -10.92 11.88
CA ALA A 91 13.83 -10.58 11.34
C ALA A 91 14.26 -11.53 10.19
N GLU A 92 14.91 -10.98 9.17
CA GLU A 92 15.47 -11.76 8.06
C GLU A 92 16.63 -12.63 8.58
N GLN A 93 16.61 -13.93 8.26
CA GLN A 93 17.72 -14.85 8.55
C GLN A 93 18.34 -15.32 7.24
N GLY A 94 19.64 -15.09 7.08
CA GLY A 94 20.44 -15.58 5.95
C GLY A 94 20.52 -14.61 4.76
N GLU A 95 21.66 -14.62 4.07
CA GLU A 95 21.95 -13.80 2.88
C GLU A 95 21.29 -14.31 1.59
N GLU A 96 20.56 -15.44 1.62
CA GLU A 96 19.80 -15.88 0.44
C GLU A 96 18.55 -15.00 0.27
N GLN A 97 18.74 -13.86 -0.39
CA GLN A 97 17.64 -13.09 -0.95
C GLN A 97 16.92 -13.92 -2.02
N GLN A 98 15.92 -14.67 -1.59
CA GLN A 98 14.91 -15.20 -2.50
C GLN A 98 14.26 -13.99 -3.20
N ARG A 99 14.37 -13.92 -4.52
CA ARG A 99 13.74 -12.86 -5.35
C ARG A 99 12.23 -12.69 -5.09
N LEU A 100 11.60 -13.71 -4.51
CA LEU A 100 10.19 -13.77 -4.18
C LEU A 100 9.84 -13.23 -2.78
N GLY A 101 10.84 -12.97 -1.92
CA GLY A 101 10.63 -12.64 -0.51
C GLY A 101 10.36 -13.88 0.36
N LYS A 102 9.87 -13.68 1.59
CA LYS A 102 9.59 -14.75 2.55
C LYS A 102 8.23 -15.39 2.28
N PHE A 103 8.20 -16.71 2.16
CA PHE A 103 6.98 -17.51 2.02
C PHE A 103 7.03 -18.75 2.93
N VAL A 104 5.87 -19.32 3.25
CA VAL A 104 5.77 -20.61 3.98
C VAL A 104 5.85 -21.76 2.98
N ASP A 105 5.06 -21.68 1.91
CA ASP A 105 5.00 -22.67 0.82
C ASP A 105 4.67 -21.97 -0.51
N LEU A 106 4.94 -22.66 -1.63
CA LEU A 106 4.66 -22.16 -2.98
C LEU A 106 3.82 -23.18 -3.77
N PHE A 107 2.68 -22.73 -4.29
CA PHE A 107 1.73 -23.57 -5.02
C PHE A 107 1.36 -22.96 -6.37
N VAL A 108 0.97 -23.82 -7.31
CA VAL A 108 0.28 -23.43 -8.55
C VAL A 108 -1.15 -23.96 -8.45
N ALA A 109 -2.13 -23.09 -8.69
CA ALA A 109 -3.54 -23.43 -8.54
C ALA A 109 -4.39 -22.86 -9.68
N ARG A 110 -5.55 -23.49 -9.89
CA ARG A 110 -6.63 -23.02 -10.76
C ARG A 110 -7.99 -23.35 -10.16
N SER A 111 -9.02 -22.58 -10.51
CA SER A 111 -10.41 -22.84 -10.17
C SER A 111 -10.90 -24.14 -10.82
N ARG A 112 -11.71 -24.90 -10.06
CA ARG A 112 -12.47 -26.06 -10.57
C ARG A 112 -13.89 -25.69 -11.02
N ILE A 113 -14.34 -24.47 -10.71
CA ILE A 113 -15.65 -23.97 -11.11
C ILE A 113 -15.49 -23.33 -12.49
N GLU A 114 -16.07 -23.95 -13.51
CA GLU A 114 -15.90 -23.57 -14.92
C GLU A 114 -16.21 -22.09 -15.16
N HIS A 115 -17.32 -21.60 -14.61
CA HIS A 115 -17.70 -20.20 -14.72
C HIS A 115 -16.63 -19.24 -14.17
N ILE A 116 -15.97 -19.59 -13.06
CA ILE A 116 -14.90 -18.78 -12.46
C ILE A 116 -13.61 -18.91 -13.27
N TYR A 117 -13.30 -20.11 -13.77
CA TYR A 117 -12.11 -20.34 -14.59
C TYR A 117 -12.15 -19.53 -15.90
N GLN A 118 -13.31 -19.46 -16.55
CA GLN A 118 -13.49 -18.78 -17.83
C GLN A 118 -13.59 -17.26 -17.71
N ASN A 119 -14.16 -16.75 -16.61
CA ASN A 119 -14.47 -15.32 -16.47
C ASN A 119 -13.63 -14.58 -15.42
N GLY A 120 -12.84 -15.30 -14.61
CA GLY A 120 -11.98 -14.70 -13.59
C GLY A 120 -10.62 -14.24 -14.14
N THR A 121 -9.84 -13.59 -13.26
CA THR A 121 -8.39 -13.39 -13.47
C THR A 121 -7.72 -14.71 -13.85
N PRO A 122 -6.67 -14.76 -14.70
CA PRO A 122 -6.11 -16.00 -15.22
C PRO A 122 -5.98 -17.13 -14.18
N GLY A 123 -6.62 -18.27 -14.47
CA GLY A 123 -6.69 -19.43 -13.59
C GLY A 123 -7.81 -19.40 -12.55
N GLY A 124 -8.46 -18.25 -12.30
CA GLY A 124 -9.62 -18.09 -11.42
C GLY A 124 -9.34 -18.31 -9.92
N THR A 125 -8.08 -18.43 -9.51
CA THR A 125 -7.69 -18.84 -8.15
C THR A 125 -8.14 -17.85 -7.08
N THR A 126 -7.86 -16.56 -7.26
CA THR A 126 -8.24 -15.53 -6.28
C THR A 126 -9.76 -15.46 -6.11
N THR A 127 -10.50 -15.47 -7.22
CA THR A 127 -11.98 -15.46 -7.20
C THR A 127 -12.53 -16.71 -6.54
N ALA A 128 -11.97 -17.90 -6.81
CA ALA A 128 -12.40 -19.15 -6.19
C ALA A 128 -12.16 -19.15 -4.67
N LEU A 129 -11.05 -18.60 -4.19
CA LEU A 129 -10.77 -18.46 -2.76
C LEU A 129 -11.76 -17.50 -2.09
N VAL A 130 -12.00 -16.32 -2.69
CA VAL A 130 -12.97 -15.36 -2.16
C VAL A 130 -14.37 -15.96 -2.11
N TYR A 131 -14.79 -16.63 -3.19
CA TYR A 131 -16.08 -17.33 -3.25
C TYR A 131 -16.21 -18.38 -2.13
N PHE A 132 -15.18 -19.22 -1.96
CA PHE A 132 -15.17 -20.22 -0.88
C PHE A 132 -15.29 -19.57 0.51
N LEU A 133 -14.56 -18.48 0.76
CA LEU A 133 -14.60 -17.78 2.06
C LEU A 133 -15.98 -17.19 2.36
N LEU A 134 -16.65 -16.63 1.36
CA LEU A 134 -18.00 -16.07 1.49
C LEU A 134 -19.06 -17.16 1.71
N GLU A 135 -19.07 -18.21 0.88
CA GLU A 135 -20.06 -19.29 0.96
C GLU A 135 -20.00 -20.05 2.29
N ASN A 136 -18.81 -20.16 2.89
CA ASN A 136 -18.63 -20.85 4.17
C ASN A 136 -18.70 -19.90 5.37
N GLY A 137 -18.99 -18.61 5.16
CA GLY A 137 -19.12 -17.62 6.24
C GLY A 137 -17.83 -17.31 6.99
N TYR A 138 -16.65 -17.55 6.40
CA TYR A 138 -15.38 -17.14 6.98
C TYR A 138 -15.18 -15.61 6.90
N VAL A 139 -15.82 -14.97 5.92
CA VAL A 139 -15.86 -13.52 5.75
C VAL A 139 -17.27 -13.09 5.33
N GLU A 140 -17.68 -11.89 5.72
CA GLU A 140 -18.99 -11.31 5.33
C GLU A 140 -18.88 -10.48 4.04
N ALA A 141 -17.68 -10.00 3.71
CA ALA A 141 -17.41 -9.18 2.54
C ALA A 141 -15.95 -9.32 2.09
N ALA A 142 -15.67 -8.97 0.83
CA ALA A 142 -14.32 -8.91 0.27
C ALA A 142 -14.10 -7.57 -0.43
N LEU A 143 -12.93 -6.96 -0.20
CA LEU A 143 -12.49 -5.77 -0.92
C LEU A 143 -11.70 -6.19 -2.16
N LEU A 144 -12.17 -5.82 -3.35
CA LEU A 144 -11.61 -6.23 -4.64
C LEU A 144 -11.31 -5.01 -5.53
N THR A 145 -10.48 -5.18 -6.55
CA THR A 145 -10.12 -4.17 -7.56
C THR A 145 -10.32 -4.71 -8.96
#